data_AF-A0A7S0K7I2-F1
#
_entry.id   AF-A0A7S0K7I2-F1
#
_cell.length_a   1.000
_cell.length_b   1.000
_cell.length_c   1.000
_cell.angle_alpha   90.00
_cell.angle_beta   90.00
_cell.angle_gamma   90.00
#
_symmetry.space_group_name_H-M   'P 1'
#
loop_
_entity.id
_entity.type
_entity.pdbx_description
1 polymer ?
#
loop_
_entity_poly.entity_id
_entity_poly.type
_entity_poly.pdbx_seq_one_letter_code
_entity_poly.pdbx_strand_id
1 'polypeptide(L)'
;ASEGDLLENKSLVSSLTLTKSKSADIATALEASAATAVTIDEQRDSFRPLAQGGSRLFFLLGSLAAHNHMYQFSLADFLTVFVGTVRDGAASMSSGEPFGAEQAVRLVPELQRRILLFVSRSLLKEDRLMFGLHLAHGCLPDLFRAGEWELFTGQATVAAGGAAGRPPSLPLWAPPDRAT
;
A
#
# COMPACT_ATOMS: atom_id res chain seq x y z
N ALA A 1 -27.51 13.26 -54.33
CA ALA A 1 -28.38 12.14 -54.73
C ALA A 1 -27.50 11.15 -55.49
N SER A 2 -27.47 9.86 -55.12
CA SER A 2 -26.83 8.84 -55.96
C SER A 2 -27.95 8.20 -56.78
N GLU A 3 -28.21 8.78 -57.96
CA GLU A 3 -29.19 8.32 -58.93
C GLU A 3 -28.43 7.58 -60.04
N GLY A 4 -28.39 6.25 -59.97
CA GLY A 4 -27.73 5.39 -60.96
C GLY A 4 -27.67 3.94 -60.49
N ASP A 5 -27.80 3.01 -61.44
CA ASP A 5 -27.90 1.56 -61.23
C ASP A 5 -26.87 1.03 -60.20
N LEU A 6 -27.37 0.28 -59.21
CA LEU A 6 -26.63 -0.15 -58.02
C LEU A 6 -25.41 -1.02 -58.37
N LEU A 7 -25.46 -1.69 -59.54
CA LEU A 7 -24.42 -2.60 -60.02
C LEU A 7 -23.27 -1.91 -60.75
N GLU A 8 -23.45 -0.69 -61.27
CA GLU A 8 -22.38 0.05 -61.97
C GLU A 8 -21.55 0.95 -61.04
N ASN A 9 -21.99 1.13 -59.80
CA ASN A 9 -21.39 2.08 -58.85
C ASN A 9 -20.11 1.52 -58.19
N LYS A 10 -19.03 1.42 -58.99
CA LYS A 10 -17.71 0.89 -58.58
C LYS A 10 -17.09 1.64 -57.40
N SER A 11 -17.38 2.93 -57.24
CA SER A 11 -16.90 3.74 -56.10
C SER A 11 -17.58 3.36 -54.78
N LEU A 12 -18.84 2.94 -54.84
CA LEU A 12 -19.59 2.46 -53.67
C LEU A 12 -19.09 1.07 -53.26
N VAL A 13 -18.84 0.19 -54.23
CA VAL A 13 -18.24 -1.14 -53.97
C VAL A 13 -16.84 -1.01 -53.37
N SER A 14 -15.98 -0.11 -53.89
CA SER A 14 -14.65 0.11 -53.32
C SER A 14 -14.68 0.74 -51.93
N SER A 15 -15.63 1.65 -51.67
CA SER A 15 -15.84 2.22 -50.33
C SER A 15 -16.33 1.17 -49.35
N LEU A 16 -17.17 0.23 -49.78
CA LEU A 16 -17.67 -0.86 -48.96
C LEU A 16 -16.57 -1.88 -48.63
N THR A 17 -15.74 -2.25 -49.60
CA THR A 17 -14.60 -3.16 -49.36
C THR A 17 -13.54 -2.52 -48.46
N LEU A 18 -13.25 -1.22 -48.66
CA LEU A 18 -12.41 -0.43 -47.77
C LEU A 18 -12.99 -0.40 -46.35
N THR A 19 -14.30 -0.13 -46.21
CA THR A 19 -14.98 -0.11 -44.91
C THR A 19 -14.89 -1.46 -44.23
N LYS A 20 -15.13 -2.56 -44.97
CA LYS A 20 -14.99 -3.93 -44.45
C LYS A 20 -13.58 -4.24 -43.98
N SER A 21 -12.55 -3.85 -44.75
CA SER A 21 -11.15 -4.01 -44.35
C SER A 21 -10.84 -3.23 -43.08
N LYS A 22 -11.22 -1.95 -43.03
CA LYS A 22 -11.02 -1.10 -41.84
C LYS A 22 -11.75 -1.65 -40.62
N SER A 23 -12.97 -2.17 -40.77
CA SER A 23 -13.69 -2.81 -39.67
C SER A 23 -12.97 -4.07 -39.15
N ALA A 24 -12.35 -4.85 -40.04
CA ALA A 24 -11.53 -6.00 -39.64
C ALA A 24 -10.25 -5.57 -38.91
N ASP A 25 -9.58 -4.52 -39.38
CA ASP A 25 -8.39 -3.95 -38.72
C ASP A 25 -8.73 -3.39 -37.33
N ILE A 26 -9.90 -2.74 -37.19
CA ILE A 26 -10.39 -2.26 -35.89
C ILE A 26 -10.67 -3.44 -34.95
N ALA A 27 -11.26 -4.53 -35.45
CA ALA A 27 -11.56 -5.70 -34.64
C ALA A 27 -10.27 -6.36 -34.11
N THR A 28 -9.25 -6.53 -34.95
CA THR A 28 -7.96 -7.10 -34.53
C THR A 28 -7.22 -6.17 -33.55
N ALA A 29 -7.25 -4.86 -33.77
CA ALA A 29 -6.67 -3.89 -32.85
C ALA A 29 -7.37 -3.90 -31.49
N LEU A 30 -8.71 -4.06 -31.47
CA LEU A 30 -9.49 -4.16 -30.23
C LEU A 30 -9.10 -5.41 -29.43
N GLU A 31 -8.94 -6.55 -30.12
CA GLU A 31 -8.56 -7.82 -29.51
C GLU A 31 -7.13 -7.78 -28.93
N ALA A 32 -6.18 -7.19 -29.67
CA ALA A 32 -4.82 -6.96 -29.18
C ALA A 32 -4.78 -5.99 -27.98
N SER A 33 -5.60 -4.95 -28.01
CA SER A 33 -5.74 -4.01 -26.88
C SER A 33 -6.31 -4.70 -25.65
N ALA A 34 -7.29 -5.58 -25.81
CA ALA A 34 -7.87 -6.35 -24.71
C ALA A 34 -6.83 -7.29 -24.09
N ALA A 35 -6.05 -8.01 -24.91
CA ALA A 35 -4.97 -8.86 -24.43
C ALA A 35 -3.90 -8.06 -23.67
N THR A 36 -3.52 -6.88 -24.19
CA THR A 36 -2.54 -6.00 -23.53
C THR A 36 -3.05 -5.47 -22.19
N ALA A 37 -4.35 -5.14 -22.10
CA ALA A 37 -4.96 -4.67 -20.86
C ALA A 37 -4.87 -5.72 -19.74
N VAL A 38 -5.12 -6.99 -20.05
CA VAL A 38 -4.97 -8.10 -19.09
C VAL A 38 -3.54 -8.17 -18.56
N THR A 39 -2.54 -8.14 -19.45
CA THR A 39 -1.12 -8.15 -19.04
C THR A 39 -0.78 -6.97 -18.15
N ILE A 40 -1.27 -5.76 -18.47
CA ILE A 40 -1.04 -4.57 -17.63
C ILE A 40 -1.64 -4.76 -16.24
N ASP A 41 -2.86 -5.29 -16.14
CA ASP A 41 -3.52 -5.48 -14.86
C ASP A 41 -2.82 -6.55 -14.01
N GLU A 42 -2.33 -7.63 -14.61
CA GLU A 42 -1.50 -8.62 -13.92
C GLU A 42 -0.22 -8.00 -13.36
N GLN A 43 0.47 -7.17 -14.16
CA GLN A 43 1.66 -6.46 -13.71
C GLN A 43 1.34 -5.46 -12.60
N ARG A 44 0.22 -4.72 -12.69
CA ARG A 44 -0.22 -3.77 -11.64
C ARG A 44 -0.51 -4.47 -10.32
N ASP A 45 -1.12 -5.65 -10.37
CA ASP A 45 -1.47 -6.41 -9.18
C ASP A 45 -0.23 -6.90 -8.42
N SER A 46 0.88 -7.13 -9.11
CA SER A 46 2.16 -7.43 -8.47
C SER A 46 2.66 -6.30 -7.53
N PHE A 47 2.35 -5.03 -7.84
CA PHE A 47 2.75 -3.86 -7.04
C PHE A 47 1.73 -3.46 -5.98
N ARG A 48 0.52 -4.04 -6.00
CA ARG A 48 -0.55 -3.76 -5.03
C ARG A 48 -0.10 -3.83 -3.57
N PRO A 49 0.64 -4.85 -3.09
CA PRO A 49 1.09 -4.90 -1.69
C PRO A 49 2.04 -3.76 -1.33
N LEU A 50 2.93 -3.36 -2.24
CA LEU A 50 3.84 -2.23 -2.03
C LEU A 50 3.07 -0.91 -1.92
N ALA A 51 2.08 -0.70 -2.79
CA ALA A 51 1.23 0.48 -2.76
C ALA A 51 0.40 0.57 -1.46
N GLN A 52 -0.16 -0.55 -1.01
CA GLN A 52 -0.90 -0.62 0.26
C GLN A 52 0.01 -0.38 1.49
N GLY A 53 1.22 -0.96 1.49
CA GLY A 53 2.22 -0.71 2.53
C GLY A 53 2.67 0.75 2.55
N GLY A 54 2.92 1.33 1.38
CA GLY A 54 3.31 2.73 1.22
C GLY A 54 2.22 3.71 1.66
N SER A 55 0.97 3.50 1.27
CA SER A 55 -0.15 4.38 1.67
C SER A 55 -0.35 4.36 3.18
N ARG A 56 -0.32 3.17 3.80
CA ARG A 56 -0.37 2.99 5.24
C ARG A 56 0.74 3.76 5.95
N LEU A 57 1.98 3.64 5.47
CA LEU A 57 3.14 4.33 6.03
C LEU A 57 3.01 5.86 5.94
N PHE A 58 2.52 6.39 4.82
CA PHE A 58 2.30 7.82 4.67
C PHE A 58 1.26 8.36 5.66
N PHE A 59 0.13 7.66 5.83
CA PHE A 59 -0.89 8.08 6.80
C PHE A 59 -0.42 7.97 8.25
N LEU A 60 0.36 6.93 8.60
CA LEU A 60 0.99 6.81 9.91
C LEU A 60 1.97 7.95 10.18
N LEU A 61 2.65 8.44 9.15
CA LEU A 61 3.54 9.59 9.26
C LEU A 61 2.76 10.89 9.47
N GLY A 62 1.64 11.05 8.77
CA GLY A 62 0.74 12.19 8.92
C GLY A 62 0.14 12.31 10.33
N SER A 63 -0.10 11.19 11.02
CA SER A 63 -0.63 11.22 12.38
C SER A 63 0.38 11.73 13.43
N LEU A 64 1.68 11.79 13.12
CA LEU A 64 2.70 12.32 14.05
C LEU A 64 2.53 13.82 14.34
N ALA A 65 1.92 14.56 13.41
CA ALA A 65 1.64 15.99 13.60
C ALA A 65 0.71 16.25 14.80
N ALA A 66 -0.10 15.26 15.20
CA ALA A 66 -0.96 15.34 16.37
C ALA A 66 -0.19 15.24 17.70
N HIS A 67 0.97 14.57 17.71
CA HIS A 67 1.84 14.47 18.88
C HIS A 67 2.69 15.73 19.04
N ASN A 68 3.32 16.18 17.95
CA ASN A 68 4.07 17.43 17.93
C ASN A 68 3.87 18.12 16.59
N HIS A 69 3.46 19.39 16.62
CA HIS A 69 3.22 20.21 15.43
C HIS A 69 4.46 20.32 14.51
N MET A 70 5.67 20.09 15.03
CA MET A 70 6.91 20.09 14.24
C MET A 70 7.10 18.81 13.40
N TYR A 71 6.38 17.73 13.70
CA TYR A 71 6.49 16.44 13.00
C TYR A 71 5.57 16.39 11.78
N GLN A 72 5.83 17.30 10.84
CA GLN A 72 5.13 17.37 9.57
C GLN A 72 6.05 16.92 8.44
N PHE A 73 5.52 16.06 7.58
CA PHE A 73 6.23 15.51 6.44
C PHE A 73 5.40 15.70 5.19
N SER A 74 6.02 16.25 4.15
CA SER A 74 5.32 16.47 2.88
C SER A 74 5.20 15.15 2.11
N LEU A 75 4.19 15.07 1.24
CA LEU A 75 4.08 13.96 0.29
C LEU A 75 5.30 13.89 -0.63
N ALA A 76 5.89 15.04 -1.00
CA ALA A 76 7.06 15.09 -1.86
C ALA A 76 8.29 14.43 -1.20
N ASP A 77 8.51 14.66 0.09
CA ASP A 77 9.60 14.03 0.85
C ASP A 77 9.39 12.51 0.94
N PHE A 78 8.16 12.10 1.24
CA PHE A 78 7.78 10.70 1.29
C PHE A 78 8.02 10.00 -0.06
N LEU A 79 7.57 10.61 -1.17
CA LEU A 79 7.77 10.07 -2.52
C LEU A 79 9.24 9.99 -2.90
N THR A 80 10.06 10.93 -2.44
CA THR A 80 11.52 10.89 -2.65
C THR A 80 12.13 9.65 -2.01
N VAL A 81 11.74 9.35 -0.77
CA VAL A 81 12.18 8.12 -0.08
C VAL A 81 11.63 6.90 -0.81
N PHE A 82 10.33 6.87 -1.13
CA PHE A 82 9.65 5.76 -1.80
C PHE A 82 10.31 5.40 -3.14
N VAL A 83 10.47 6.36 -4.04
CA VAL A 83 11.11 6.16 -5.36
C VAL A 83 12.56 5.72 -5.18
N GLY A 84 13.28 6.29 -4.21
CA GLY A 84 14.62 5.83 -3.85
C GLY A 84 14.66 4.36 -3.42
N THR A 85 13.68 3.90 -2.64
CA THR A 85 13.60 2.49 -2.21
C THR A 85 13.40 1.54 -3.37
N VAL A 86 12.53 1.89 -4.32
CA VAL A 86 12.22 1.08 -5.50
C VAL A 86 13.44 1.03 -6.44
N ARG A 87 14.08 2.18 -6.67
CA ARG A 87 15.27 2.28 -7.53
C ARG A 87 16.43 1.45 -6.96
N ASP A 88 16.72 1.59 -5.68
CA ASP A 88 17.83 0.87 -5.04
C ASP A 88 17.53 -0.64 -4.97
N GLY A 89 16.27 -1.00 -4.72
CA GLY A 89 15.78 -2.37 -4.79
C GLY A 89 16.00 -3.00 -6.16
N ALA A 90 15.61 -2.31 -7.24
CA ALA A 90 15.84 -2.76 -8.61
C ALA A 90 17.34 -2.90 -8.94
N ALA A 91 18.19 -1.99 -8.47
CA ALA A 91 19.64 -2.06 -8.70
C ALA A 91 20.31 -3.25 -8.00
N SER A 92 19.82 -3.64 -6.81
CA SER A 92 20.35 -4.80 -6.07
C SER A 92 20.05 -6.16 -6.70
N MET A 93 19.18 -6.20 -7.71
CA MET A 93 18.61 -7.43 -8.28
C MET A 93 19.09 -7.70 -9.72
N SER A 94 20.29 -7.26 -10.09
CA SER A 94 20.87 -7.39 -11.43
C SER A 94 21.04 -8.83 -11.97
N SER A 95 20.46 -9.83 -11.31
CA SER A 95 20.37 -11.22 -11.77
C SER A 95 19.20 -11.45 -12.74
N GLY A 96 19.15 -10.76 -13.89
CA GLY A 96 18.38 -11.10 -15.11
C GLY A 96 16.87 -11.41 -15.04
N GLU A 97 16.27 -11.53 -13.86
CA GLU A 97 14.90 -11.96 -13.62
C GLU A 97 13.97 -10.74 -13.68
N PRO A 98 12.79 -10.88 -14.31
CA PRO A 98 11.80 -9.81 -14.31
C PRO A 98 11.36 -9.46 -12.89
N PHE A 99 11.18 -8.16 -12.65
CA PHE A 99 10.64 -7.67 -11.39
C PHE A 99 9.22 -8.21 -11.22
N GLY A 100 9.02 -9.07 -10.21
CA GLY A 100 7.75 -9.74 -9.95
C GLY A 100 7.11 -9.38 -8.61
N ALA A 101 6.03 -10.09 -8.31
CA ALA A 101 5.25 -9.87 -7.09
C ALA A 101 6.04 -10.15 -5.80
N GLU A 102 6.92 -11.15 -5.80
CA GLU A 102 7.74 -11.48 -4.62
C GLU A 102 8.70 -10.33 -4.29
N GLN A 103 9.27 -9.71 -5.31
CA GLN A 103 10.17 -8.58 -5.19
C GLN A 103 9.42 -7.37 -4.62
N ALA A 104 8.23 -7.07 -5.13
CA ALA A 104 7.38 -5.99 -4.60
C ALA A 104 7.06 -6.17 -3.10
N VAL A 105 6.79 -7.41 -2.65
CA VAL A 105 6.56 -7.72 -1.24
C VAL A 105 7.81 -7.49 -0.40
N ARG A 106 9.00 -7.90 -0.90
CA ARG A 106 10.28 -7.68 -0.20
C ARG A 106 10.66 -6.21 -0.04
N LEU A 107 10.17 -5.33 -0.91
CA LEU A 107 10.42 -3.89 -0.80
C LEU A 107 9.68 -3.23 0.37
N VAL A 108 8.57 -3.80 0.83
CA VAL A 108 7.77 -3.26 1.94
C VAL A 108 8.58 -3.09 3.23
N PRO A 109 9.25 -4.13 3.78
CA PRO A 109 10.08 -3.96 4.98
C PRO A 109 11.29 -3.05 4.76
N GLU A 110 11.84 -3.00 3.55
CA GLU A 110 12.94 -2.08 3.22
C GLU A 110 12.47 -0.62 3.22
N LEU A 111 11.28 -0.35 2.69
CA LEU A 111 10.62 0.95 2.76
C LEU A 111 10.35 1.36 4.21
N GLN A 112 9.83 0.44 5.04
CA GLN A 112 9.63 0.69 6.47
C GLN A 112 10.93 1.08 7.18
N ARG A 113 12.02 0.33 6.95
CA ARG A 113 13.34 0.61 7.52
C ARG A 113 13.86 1.99 7.09
N ARG A 114 13.74 2.33 5.81
CA ARG A 114 14.19 3.62 5.29
C ARG A 114 13.40 4.79 5.84
N ILE A 115 12.07 4.65 5.95
CA ILE A 115 11.22 5.66 6.59
C ILE A 115 11.56 5.80 8.07
N LEU A 116 11.74 4.69 8.79
CA LEU A 116 12.13 4.71 10.19
C LEU A 116 13.40 5.55 10.39
N LEU A 117 14.43 5.30 9.60
CA LEU A 117 15.70 6.04 9.68
C LEU A 117 15.57 7.49 9.22
N PHE A 118 14.81 7.75 8.15
CA PHE A 118 14.59 9.10 7.63
C PHE A 118 13.90 9.99 8.67
N VAL A 119 12.81 9.49 9.25
CA VAL A 119 12.00 10.21 10.25
C VAL A 119 12.73 10.30 11.59
N SER A 120 13.43 9.24 12.03
CA SER A 120 14.19 9.27 13.28
C SER A 120 15.29 10.34 13.32
N ARG A 121 15.74 10.82 12.15
CA ARG A 121 16.72 11.92 12.04
C ARG A 121 16.09 13.29 12.27
N SER A 122 14.79 13.45 12.01
CA SER A 122 14.07 14.71 12.26
C SER A 122 13.34 14.73 13.61
N LEU A 123 13.09 13.56 14.22
CA LEU A 123 12.48 13.46 15.54
C LEU A 123 13.46 13.79 16.68
N LEU A 124 12.91 14.34 17.77
CA LEU A 124 13.62 14.46 19.05
C LEU A 124 13.99 13.07 19.58
N LYS A 125 15.10 12.99 20.34
CA LYS A 125 15.63 11.70 20.85
C LYS A 125 14.61 10.95 21.70
N GLU A 126 13.81 11.69 22.46
CA GLU A 126 12.79 11.16 23.37
C GLU A 126 11.64 10.48 22.62
N ASP A 127 11.24 11.03 21.47
CA ASP A 127 10.09 10.54 20.69
C ASP A 127 10.41 9.38 19.74
N ARG A 128 11.68 8.97 19.62
CA ARG A 128 12.09 7.90 18.69
C ARG A 128 11.47 6.55 19.05
N LEU A 129 11.39 6.25 20.35
CA LEU A 129 10.77 5.00 20.82
C LEU A 129 9.25 5.00 20.58
N MET A 130 8.60 6.14 20.86
CA MET A 130 7.18 6.33 20.55
C MET A 130 6.91 6.07 19.07
N PHE A 131 7.70 6.70 18.17
CA PHE A 131 7.54 6.50 16.74
C PHE A 131 7.80 5.06 16.30
N GLY A 132 8.83 4.41 16.83
CA GLY A 132 9.10 3.00 16.54
C GLY A 132 7.93 2.09 16.91
N LEU A 133 7.30 2.33 18.06
CA LEU A 133 6.14 1.57 18.50
C LEU A 133 4.88 1.90 17.69
N HIS A 134 4.64 3.17 17.37
CA HIS A 134 3.55 3.61 16.49
C HIS A 134 3.66 2.97 15.09
N LEU A 135 4.88 2.91 14.55
CA LEU A 135 5.17 2.25 13.28
C LEU A 135 4.91 0.74 13.36
N ALA A 136 5.34 0.08 14.44
CA ALA A 136 5.11 -1.35 14.64
C ALA A 136 3.61 -1.68 14.74
N HIS A 137 2.86 -0.94 15.55
CA HIS A 137 1.42 -1.11 15.69
C HIS A 137 0.69 -0.86 14.36
N GLY A 138 1.05 0.19 13.64
CA GLY A 138 0.44 0.50 12.36
C GLY A 138 0.77 -0.51 11.27
N CYS A 139 2.03 -0.94 11.15
CA CYS A 139 2.47 -1.84 10.08
C CYS A 139 2.12 -3.31 10.34
N LEU A 140 2.08 -3.75 11.60
CA LEU A 140 1.92 -5.15 12.00
C LEU A 140 0.73 -5.31 12.97
N PRO A 141 -0.50 -4.99 12.53
CA PRO A 141 -1.68 -5.11 13.39
C PRO A 141 -1.94 -6.56 13.83
N ASP A 142 -1.55 -7.53 13.02
CA ASP A 142 -1.78 -8.97 13.29
C ASP A 142 -1.02 -9.50 14.51
N LEU A 143 -0.02 -8.75 15.00
CA LEU A 143 0.74 -9.13 16.20
C LEU A 143 -0.01 -8.84 17.51
N PHE A 144 -1.02 -7.98 17.48
CA PHE A 144 -1.75 -7.53 18.67
C PHE A 144 -3.14 -8.16 18.69
N ARG A 145 -3.51 -8.85 19.79
CA ARG A 145 -4.88 -9.36 19.94
C ARG A 145 -5.84 -8.21 20.24
N ALA A 146 -7.13 -8.44 20.03
CA ALA A 146 -8.18 -7.49 20.36
C ALA A 146 -8.10 -7.10 21.85
N GLY A 147 -8.08 -5.80 22.15
CA GLY A 147 -8.00 -5.29 23.52
C GLY A 147 -6.59 -5.19 24.11
N GLU A 148 -5.56 -5.82 23.51
CA GLU A 148 -4.20 -5.81 24.06
C GLU A 148 -3.55 -4.42 23.93
N TRP A 149 -3.78 -3.73 22.81
CA TRP A 149 -3.25 -2.39 22.59
C TRP A 149 -3.96 -1.34 23.45
N GLU A 150 -5.29 -1.43 23.60
CA GLU A 150 -6.03 -0.54 24.50
C GLU A 150 -5.65 -0.76 25.96
N LEU A 151 -5.39 -2.01 26.37
CA LEU A 151 -4.86 -2.32 27.70
C LEU A 151 -3.44 -1.75 27.88
N PHE A 152 -2.55 -1.97 26.91
CA PHE A 152 -1.18 -1.47 26.94
C PHE A 152 -1.10 0.06 27.03
N THR A 153 -1.98 0.76 26.31
CA THR A 153 -2.07 2.23 26.33
C THR A 153 -2.86 2.77 27.54
N GLY A 154 -3.42 1.90 28.37
CA GLY A 154 -4.22 2.26 29.55
C GLY A 154 -5.61 2.83 29.21
N GLN A 155 -6.06 2.67 27.97
CA GLN A 155 -7.41 3.08 27.52
C GLN A 155 -8.48 2.09 27.95
N ALA A 156 -8.13 0.80 28.00
CA ALA A 156 -8.97 -0.21 28.65
C ALA A 156 -8.64 -0.22 30.14
N THR A 157 -9.43 0.49 30.95
CA THR A 157 -9.55 0.10 32.35
C THR A 157 -10.15 -1.30 32.34
N VAL A 158 -9.60 -2.22 33.14
CA VAL A 158 -10.30 -3.47 33.45
C VAL A 158 -11.64 -3.06 33.99
N ALA A 159 -12.67 -3.08 33.14
CA ALA A 159 -14.00 -2.67 33.54
C ALA A 159 -14.38 -3.60 34.70
N ALA A 160 -14.47 -3.00 35.87
CA ALA A 160 -15.11 -3.52 37.06
C ALA A 160 -16.61 -3.76 36.77
N GLY A 161 -16.89 -4.74 35.91
CA GLY A 161 -18.22 -5.02 35.40
C GLY A 161 -18.25 -6.37 34.69
N GLY A 162 -18.26 -7.46 35.47
CA GLY A 162 -18.40 -8.78 34.87
C GLY A 162 -18.17 -10.03 35.72
N ALA A 163 -17.91 -9.94 37.03
CA ALA A 163 -18.11 -11.09 37.92
C ALA A 163 -18.25 -10.58 39.36
N ALA A 164 -19.36 -10.92 40.02
CA ALA A 164 -19.51 -10.85 41.46
C ALA A 164 -18.63 -11.93 42.14
N GLY A 165 -17.32 -11.81 41.95
CA GLY A 165 -16.29 -12.70 42.46
C GLY A 165 -15.04 -11.86 42.73
N ARG A 166 -14.47 -12.01 43.92
CA ARG A 166 -13.25 -11.36 44.39
C ARG A 166 -12.24 -11.16 43.24
N PRO A 167 -11.60 -9.98 43.08
CA PRO A 167 -10.56 -9.81 42.07
C PRO A 167 -9.55 -10.95 42.24
N PRO A 168 -9.03 -11.55 41.14
CA PRO A 168 -8.04 -12.61 41.26
C PRO A 168 -6.93 -12.07 42.15
N SER A 169 -6.78 -12.66 43.34
CA SER A 169 -5.78 -12.21 44.29
C SER A 169 -4.46 -12.29 43.56
N LEU A 170 -3.73 -11.18 43.52
CA LEU A 170 -2.36 -11.18 43.01
C LEU A 170 -1.61 -12.36 43.64
N PRO A 171 -0.82 -13.09 42.85
CA PRO A 171 -0.05 -14.17 43.41
C PRO A 171 0.88 -13.62 44.51
N LEU A 172 1.14 -14.40 45.56
CA LEU A 172 1.82 -13.93 46.78
C LEU A 172 3.21 -13.32 46.55
N TRP A 173 3.84 -13.65 45.43
CA TRP A 173 5.16 -13.14 45.02
C TRP A 173 5.10 -11.80 44.27
N ALA A 174 3.92 -11.37 43.85
CA ALA A 174 3.75 -10.11 43.13
C ALA A 174 3.73 -8.94 44.13
N PRO A 175 4.52 -7.88 43.88
CA PRO A 175 4.50 -6.70 44.73
C PRO A 175 3.13 -6.01 44.71
N PRO A 176 2.72 -5.37 45.82
CA PRO A 176 1.39 -4.76 45.98
C PRO A 176 1.13 -3.63 44.97
N ASP A 177 2.18 -3.00 44.45
CA ASP A 177 2.10 -1.91 43.46
C ASP A 177 1.56 -2.37 42.09
N ARG A 178 1.40 -3.68 41.86
CA ARG A 178 0.83 -4.25 40.63
C ARG A 178 -0.69 -4.49 40.72
N ALA A 179 -1.33 -4.07 41.81
CA ALA A 179 -2.77 -4.27 42.05
C ALA A 179 -3.66 -3.21 41.40
N THR A 180 -3.07 -2.19 40.79
CA THR A 180 -3.74 -1.03 40.18
C THR A 180 -4.14 -1.27 38.74
#